data_AF-A0A9W2UG32-F1
#
_entry.id   AF-A0A9W2UG32-F1
#
_cell.length_a   1.000
_cell.length_b   1.000
_cell.length_c   1.000
_cell.angle_alpha   90.00
_cell.angle_beta   90.00
_cell.angle_gamma   90.00
#
_symmetry.space_group_name_H-M   'P 1'
#
loop_
_entity.id
_entity.type
_entity.pdbx_description
1 polymer ?
#
loop_
_entity_poly.entity_id
_entity_poly.type
_entity_poly.pdbx_seq_one_letter_code
_entity_poly.pdbx_strand_id
1 'polypeptide(L)'
;MPLEPLPGNSSDRSAVVVRKRGSKKMIFQVSAGELSSEMLNISKKSASCFVNFSRLQQMTNIQAEIYQKNLEIELLRLEKDAADVIHPSFLAQKCNALQNMNNHLEAVLKEKRSLRQRLLKPMCQENLPIEAVYHRYMVHLLELAVTFIERLENHLETIRNIPHLDENLKKMSKALAKMDILVTETEELAENILKWQEQQKEVSSLTEQSTCS
;
A
#
# COMPACT_ATOMS: atom_id res chain seq x y z
N MET A 1 -54.95 77.16 103.63
CA MET A 1 -56.29 76.54 103.64
C MET A 1 -56.66 76.15 102.21
N PRO A 2 -57.41 75.05 102.03
CA PRO A 2 -57.31 74.12 100.88
C PRO A 2 -58.42 74.34 99.82
N LEU A 3 -58.24 73.77 98.62
CA LEU A 3 -59.19 72.85 97.94
C LEU A 3 -58.74 72.53 96.49
N GLU A 4 -58.47 71.26 96.22
CA GLU A 4 -58.52 70.66 94.86
C GLU A 4 -59.97 70.52 94.38
N PRO A 5 -60.20 70.45 93.05
CA PRO A 5 -60.58 69.16 92.44
C PRO A 5 -59.98 68.86 91.04
N LEU A 6 -59.75 67.57 90.76
CA LEU A 6 -59.47 66.90 89.46
C LEU A 6 -60.68 66.91 88.50
N PRO A 7 -60.63 66.29 87.29
CA PRO A 7 -59.67 66.36 86.17
C PRO A 7 -60.38 66.69 84.83
N GLY A 8 -59.68 67.16 83.80
CA GLY A 8 -60.32 67.47 82.50
C GLY A 8 -59.36 67.63 81.32
N ASN A 9 -59.49 66.72 80.37
CA ASN A 9 -58.66 66.56 79.18
C ASN A 9 -58.77 67.73 78.19
N SER A 10 -57.63 68.21 77.67
CA SER A 10 -57.38 68.49 76.24
C SER A 10 -56.13 69.37 76.12
N SER A 11 -55.01 68.77 75.72
CA SER A 11 -53.90 69.53 75.17
C SER A 11 -53.63 68.96 73.78
N ASP A 12 -54.17 69.67 72.80
CA ASP A 12 -54.06 69.44 71.37
C ASP A 12 -52.57 69.51 70.99
N ARG A 13 -51.87 68.38 71.05
CA ARG A 13 -50.46 68.28 70.66
C ARG A 13 -50.36 68.21 69.14
N SER A 14 -50.61 69.33 68.46
CA SER A 14 -50.24 69.47 67.05
C SER A 14 -48.73 69.63 66.95
N ALA A 15 -48.05 68.62 66.40
CA ALA A 15 -46.61 68.65 66.18
C ALA A 15 -46.32 69.17 64.78
N VAL A 16 -45.73 70.36 64.70
CA VAL A 16 -45.26 70.93 63.43
C VAL A 16 -43.86 70.40 63.14
N VAL A 17 -43.75 69.50 62.16
CA VAL A 17 -42.45 68.99 61.71
C VAL A 17 -41.97 69.85 60.56
N VAL A 18 -40.93 70.63 60.82
CA VAL A 18 -40.25 71.44 59.81
C VAL A 18 -39.01 70.71 59.35
N ARG A 19 -38.94 70.39 58.05
CA ARG A 19 -37.74 69.80 57.45
C ARG A 19 -37.20 70.76 56.39
N LYS A 20 -35.99 71.28 56.61
CA LYS A 20 -35.30 72.19 55.67
C LYS A 20 -34.44 71.38 54.71
N ARG A 21 -34.65 71.53 53.41
CA ARG A 21 -33.80 70.95 52.35
C ARG A 21 -33.45 72.09 51.37
N GLY A 22 -32.23 72.61 51.47
CA GLY A 22 -31.80 73.81 50.73
C GLY A 22 -32.51 75.10 51.19
N SER A 23 -32.74 76.06 50.27
CA SER A 23 -33.37 77.37 50.55
C SER A 23 -34.90 77.34 50.70
N LYS A 24 -35.53 76.17 50.54
CA LYS A 24 -36.99 76.00 50.62
C LYS A 24 -37.37 75.31 51.94
N LYS A 25 -38.25 75.95 52.72
CA LYS A 25 -38.77 75.45 54.00
C LYS A 25 -40.15 74.83 53.75
N MET A 26 -40.27 73.51 53.95
CA MET A 26 -41.56 72.81 53.94
C MET A 26 -42.02 72.59 55.37
N ILE A 27 -43.24 73.03 55.68
CA ILE A 27 -43.89 72.89 56.98
C ILE A 27 -45.01 71.86 56.80
N PHE A 28 -44.94 70.75 57.54
CA PHE A 28 -46.00 69.75 57.57
C PHE A 28 -46.75 69.90 58.90
N GLN A 29 -48.03 70.23 58.81
CA GLN A 29 -48.97 70.21 59.92
C GLN A 29 -49.64 68.82 59.95
N VAL A 30 -49.46 68.08 61.05
CA VAL A 30 -50.18 66.82 61.28
C VAL A 30 -51.19 67.09 62.37
N SER A 31 -52.47 67.12 61.99
CA SER A 31 -53.60 67.17 62.91
C SER A 31 -54.10 65.74 63.13
N ALA A 32 -54.46 65.40 64.37
CA ALA A 32 -55.06 64.11 64.70
C ALA A 32 -56.49 64.06 64.13
N GLY A 33 -56.61 63.70 62.85
CA GLY A 33 -57.89 63.39 62.21
C GLY A 33 -58.22 61.91 62.37
N GLU A 34 -59.42 61.60 62.85
CA GLU A 34 -59.95 60.23 62.84
C GLU A 34 -60.07 59.72 61.40
N LEU A 35 -59.28 58.70 61.09
CA LEU A 35 -59.30 57.99 59.82
C LEU A 35 -60.45 56.97 59.83
N SER A 36 -61.51 57.22 59.06
CA SER A 36 -62.56 56.22 58.81
C SER A 36 -61.98 54.99 58.11
N SER A 37 -62.39 53.80 58.56
CA SER A 37 -61.98 52.45 58.13
C SER A 37 -62.02 52.25 56.60
N GLU A 38 -62.86 53.01 55.90
CA GLU A 38 -62.98 52.99 54.44
C GLU A 38 -61.71 53.50 53.72
N MET A 39 -60.99 54.45 54.31
CA MET A 39 -59.73 54.98 53.76
C MET A 39 -58.55 53.99 53.93
N LEU A 40 -58.59 53.13 54.94
CA LEU A 40 -57.59 52.07 55.18
C LEU A 40 -57.77 50.86 54.25
N ASN A 41 -58.98 50.63 53.72
CA ASN A 41 -59.26 49.49 52.86
C ASN A 41 -58.67 49.62 51.45
N ILE A 42 -58.35 50.84 51.01
CA ILE A 42 -57.61 51.10 49.76
C ILE A 42 -56.15 50.60 49.87
N SER A 43 -55.58 50.62 51.08
CA SER A 43 -54.22 50.15 51.36
C SER A 43 -54.09 48.61 51.31
N LYS A 44 -55.16 47.84 51.56
CA LYS A 44 -55.12 46.37 51.50
C LYS A 44 -54.93 45.80 50.09
N LYS A 45 -55.18 46.57 49.02
CA LYS A 45 -54.81 46.18 47.64
C LYS A 45 -53.30 46.21 47.37
N SER A 46 -52.50 46.83 48.23
CA SER A 46 -51.04 46.95 48.05
C SER A 46 -50.28 45.62 48.23
N ALA A 47 -50.80 44.67 49.03
CA ALA A 47 -50.19 43.35 49.21
C ALA A 47 -50.19 42.52 47.91
N SER A 48 -51.16 42.74 47.01
CA SER A 48 -51.23 42.10 45.69
C SER A 48 -50.15 42.59 44.72
N CYS A 49 -49.69 43.83 44.86
CA CYS A 49 -48.67 44.43 43.99
C CYS A 49 -47.30 43.76 44.14
N PHE A 50 -46.91 43.39 45.36
CA PHE A 50 -45.64 42.72 45.64
C PHE A 50 -45.56 41.28 45.12
N VAL A 51 -46.68 40.54 45.14
CA VAL A 51 -46.77 39.20 44.54
C VAL A 51 -46.62 39.29 43.02
N ASN A 52 -47.22 40.31 42.40
CA ASN A 52 -47.06 40.57 40.96
C ASN A 52 -45.62 40.95 40.60
N PHE A 53 -44.92 41.71 41.45
CA PHE A 53 -43.51 42.04 41.27
C PHE A 53 -42.62 40.80 41.35
N SER A 54 -42.82 39.94 42.35
CA SER A 54 -42.08 38.68 42.48
C SER A 54 -42.28 37.76 41.25
N ARG A 55 -43.53 37.65 40.77
CA ARG A 55 -43.85 36.89 39.56
C ARG A 55 -43.20 37.50 38.31
N LEU A 56 -43.24 38.82 38.16
CA LEU A 56 -42.59 39.51 37.04
C LEU A 56 -41.07 39.33 37.07
N GLN A 57 -40.46 39.38 38.25
CA GLN A 57 -39.03 39.09 38.42
C GLN A 57 -38.71 37.65 38.03
N GLN A 58 -39.51 36.67 38.44
CA GLN A 58 -39.33 35.26 38.04
C GLN A 58 -39.47 35.08 36.53
N MET A 59 -40.48 35.70 35.90
CA MET A 59 -40.63 35.67 34.44
C MET A 59 -39.43 36.28 33.72
N THR A 60 -38.91 37.40 34.23
CA THR A 60 -37.72 38.06 33.67
C THR A 60 -36.48 37.18 33.81
N ASN A 61 -36.31 36.51 34.96
CA ASN A 61 -35.20 35.58 35.19
C ASN A 61 -35.28 34.37 34.26
N ILE A 62 -36.46 33.74 34.12
CA ILE A 62 -36.68 32.62 33.21
C ILE A 62 -36.43 33.07 31.76
N GLN A 63 -36.89 34.26 31.38
CA GLN A 63 -36.66 34.80 30.05
C GLN A 63 -35.16 34.98 29.76
N ALA A 64 -34.40 35.48 30.75
CA ALA A 64 -32.94 35.61 30.63
C ALA A 64 -32.27 34.23 30.49
N GLU A 65 -32.72 33.22 31.23
CA GLU A 65 -32.23 31.85 31.13
C GLU A 65 -32.52 31.24 29.74
N ILE A 66 -33.72 31.45 29.19
CA ILE A 66 -34.08 31.03 27.82
C ILE A 66 -33.15 31.68 26.80
N TYR A 67 -32.92 32.99 26.91
CA TYR A 67 -31.99 33.69 26.01
C TYR A 67 -30.57 33.13 26.11
N GLN A 68 -30.08 32.89 27.33
CA GLN A 68 -28.76 32.29 27.54
C GLN A 68 -28.67 30.90 26.90
N LYS A 69 -29.69 30.05 27.08
CA LYS A 69 -29.72 28.70 26.50
C LYS A 69 -29.81 28.72 24.97
N ASN A 70 -30.55 29.66 24.40
CA ASN A 70 -30.59 29.84 22.94
C ASN A 70 -29.23 30.20 22.37
N LEU A 71 -28.48 31.08 23.04
CA LEU A 71 -27.12 31.43 22.63
C LEU A 71 -26.16 30.23 22.73
N GLU A 72 -26.27 29.43 23.79
CA GLU A 72 -25.49 28.19 23.94
C GLU A 72 -25.77 27.19 22.80
N ILE A 73 -27.04 27.05 22.40
CA ILE A 73 -27.44 26.22 21.26
C ILE A 73 -26.84 26.75 19.95
N GLU A 74 -26.87 28.06 19.73
CA GLU A 74 -26.29 28.69 18.54
C GLU A 74 -24.79 28.46 18.45
N LEU A 75 -24.07 28.61 19.58
CA LEU A 75 -22.64 28.34 19.66
C LEU A 75 -22.32 26.89 19.32
N LEU A 76 -23.05 25.93 19.89
CA LEU A 76 -22.84 24.51 19.60
C LEU A 76 -23.16 24.15 18.14
N ARG A 77 -24.14 24.81 17.53
CA ARG A 77 -24.43 24.64 16.09
C ARG A 77 -23.27 25.13 15.23
N LEU A 78 -22.74 26.32 15.53
CA LEU A 78 -21.58 26.86 14.82
C LEU A 78 -20.34 25.96 14.97
N GLU A 79 -20.08 25.44 16.17
CA GLU A 79 -18.99 24.49 16.40
C GLU A 79 -19.18 23.21 15.58
N LYS A 80 -20.40 22.66 15.56
CA LYS A 80 -20.72 21.47 14.76
C LYS A 80 -20.58 21.71 13.26
N ASP A 81 -20.98 22.88 12.76
CA ASP A 81 -20.93 23.22 11.34
C ASP A 81 -19.49 23.53 10.88
N ALA A 82 -18.63 23.97 11.79
CA ALA A 82 -17.20 24.17 11.53
C ALA A 82 -16.30 23.01 12.01
N ALA A 83 -16.90 21.93 12.53
CA ALA A 83 -16.21 20.76 13.09
C ALA A 83 -15.19 20.15 12.12
N ASP A 84 -15.51 20.15 10.83
CA ASP A 84 -14.73 19.52 9.78
C ASP A 84 -13.47 20.32 9.37
N VAL A 85 -13.34 21.55 9.88
CA VAL A 85 -12.19 22.45 9.73
C VAL A 85 -11.48 22.72 11.06
N ILE A 86 -12.21 22.70 12.19
CA ILE A 86 -11.67 23.04 13.51
C ILE A 86 -11.17 21.82 14.27
N HIS A 87 -11.86 20.67 14.17
CA HIS A 87 -11.49 19.51 14.98
C HIS A 87 -10.35 18.69 14.35
N PRO A 88 -9.26 18.44 15.10
CA PRO A 88 -8.11 17.70 14.60
C PRO A 88 -8.44 16.28 14.08
N SER A 89 -9.47 15.63 14.62
CA SER A 89 -9.88 14.28 14.20
C SER A 89 -10.43 14.25 12.77
N PHE A 90 -11.32 15.19 12.43
CA PHE A 90 -11.87 15.31 11.08
C PHE A 90 -10.80 15.75 10.08
N LEU A 91 -9.89 16.66 10.49
CA LEU A 91 -8.73 17.03 9.66
C LEU A 91 -7.81 15.85 9.42
N ALA A 92 -7.44 15.11 10.48
CA ALA A 92 -6.59 13.93 10.37
C ALA A 92 -7.22 12.89 9.43
N GLN A 93 -8.53 12.67 9.52
CA GLN A 93 -9.25 11.78 8.61
C GLN A 93 -9.15 12.25 7.15
N LYS A 94 -9.40 13.53 6.86
CA LYS A 94 -9.28 14.11 5.51
C LYS A 94 -7.84 14.02 5.00
N CYS A 95 -6.85 14.36 5.83
CA CYS A 95 -5.43 14.26 5.51
C CYS A 95 -5.01 12.81 5.21
N ASN A 96 -5.47 11.85 6.00
CA ASN A 96 -5.19 10.43 5.77
C ASN A 96 -5.79 9.94 4.44
N ALA A 97 -7.01 10.37 4.11
CA ALA A 97 -7.62 10.04 2.82
C ALA A 97 -6.82 10.61 1.63
N LEU A 98 -6.37 11.87 1.73
CA LEU A 98 -5.52 12.49 0.72
C LEU A 98 -4.15 11.82 0.62
N GLN A 99 -3.54 11.48 1.75
CA GLN A 99 -2.26 10.78 1.77
C GLN A 99 -2.37 9.40 1.12
N ASN A 100 -3.44 8.65 1.40
CA ASN A 100 -3.70 7.36 0.76
C ASN A 100 -3.83 7.50 -0.75
N MET A 101 -4.58 8.51 -1.23
CA MET A 101 -4.69 8.79 -2.66
C MET A 101 -3.33 9.12 -3.29
N ASN A 102 -2.52 9.96 -2.65
CA ASN A 102 -1.17 10.27 -3.13
C ASN A 102 -0.28 9.03 -3.21
N ASN A 103 -0.31 8.18 -2.19
CA ASN A 103 0.44 6.92 -2.18
C ASN A 103 0.00 6.01 -3.34
N HIS A 104 -1.30 5.92 -3.61
CA HIS A 104 -1.81 5.16 -4.76
C HIS A 104 -1.35 5.74 -6.09
N LEU A 105 -1.38 7.07 -6.26
CA LEU A 105 -0.88 7.73 -7.46
C LEU A 105 0.62 7.49 -7.67
N GLU A 106 1.42 7.56 -6.61
CA GLU A 106 2.84 7.28 -6.65
C GLU A 106 3.13 5.83 -7.09
N ALA A 107 2.36 4.87 -6.56
CA ALA A 107 2.45 3.46 -6.96
C ALA A 107 2.11 3.28 -8.46
N VAL A 108 1.05 3.92 -8.94
CA VAL A 108 0.67 3.90 -10.37
C VAL A 108 1.77 4.49 -11.25
N LEU A 109 2.37 5.60 -10.86
CA LEU A 109 3.46 6.22 -11.61
C LEU A 109 4.72 5.34 -11.64
N LYS A 110 5.03 4.66 -10.54
CA LYS A 110 6.14 3.70 -10.46
C LYS A 110 5.92 2.51 -11.40
N GLU A 111 4.73 1.93 -11.40
CA GLU A 111 4.38 0.85 -12.35
C GLU A 111 4.40 1.31 -13.80
N LYS A 112 3.85 2.49 -14.10
CA LYS A 112 3.93 3.07 -15.46
C LYS A 112 5.38 3.20 -15.93
N ARG A 113 6.30 3.63 -15.06
CA ARG A 113 7.74 3.66 -15.36
C ARG A 113 8.33 2.26 -15.59
N SER A 114 8.02 1.31 -14.70
CA SER A 114 8.45 -0.09 -14.81
C SER A 114 8.01 -0.72 -16.14
N LEU A 115 6.72 -0.56 -16.48
CA LEU A 115 6.16 -1.03 -17.74
C LEU A 115 6.85 -0.38 -18.93
N ARG A 116 7.06 0.95 -18.91
CA ARG A 116 7.78 1.62 -19.98
C ARG A 116 9.19 1.08 -20.15
N GLN A 117 9.94 0.83 -19.07
CA GLN A 117 11.27 0.23 -19.13
C GLN A 117 11.25 -1.17 -19.71
N ARG A 118 10.28 -2.00 -19.31
CA ARG A 118 10.09 -3.36 -19.83
C ARG A 118 9.76 -3.37 -21.33
N LEU A 119 8.93 -2.43 -21.78
CA LEU A 119 8.56 -2.30 -23.18
C LEU A 119 9.66 -1.65 -24.03
N LEU A 120 10.47 -0.75 -23.45
CA LEU A 120 11.61 -0.15 -24.13
C LEU A 120 12.76 -1.14 -24.31
N LYS A 121 12.89 -2.12 -23.38
CA LYS A 121 13.79 -3.24 -23.58
C LYS A 121 13.30 -3.95 -24.82
N PRO A 122 14.02 -3.89 -25.96
CA PRO A 122 13.65 -4.70 -27.09
C PRO A 122 13.63 -6.15 -26.59
N MET A 123 12.75 -6.97 -27.15
CA MET A 123 12.85 -8.42 -27.04
C MET A 123 14.16 -8.83 -27.75
N CYS A 124 15.30 -8.49 -27.14
CA CYS A 124 16.65 -8.78 -27.61
C CYS A 124 16.84 -10.27 -27.44
N GLN A 125 16.33 -11.03 -28.39
CA GLN A 125 16.79 -12.37 -28.67
C GLN A 125 16.41 -12.89 -30.06
N GLU A 126 15.64 -12.15 -30.87
CA GLU A 126 15.35 -12.57 -32.25
C GLU A 126 16.17 -11.85 -33.31
N ASN A 127 16.66 -10.62 -33.05
CA ASN A 127 17.41 -9.86 -34.03
C ASN A 127 18.73 -9.36 -33.43
N LEU A 128 19.84 -9.76 -34.05
CA LEU A 128 21.15 -9.17 -33.81
C LEU A 128 21.04 -7.67 -34.17
N PRO A 129 21.44 -6.72 -33.30
CA PRO A 129 21.40 -5.31 -33.63
C PRO A 129 22.48 -5.03 -34.70
N ILE A 130 22.08 -5.14 -35.96
CA ILE A 130 22.91 -4.82 -37.11
C ILE A 130 22.51 -3.41 -37.56
N GLU A 131 23.49 -2.53 -37.71
CA GLU A 131 23.27 -1.20 -38.26
C GLU A 131 22.76 -1.29 -39.71
N ALA A 132 21.83 -0.43 -40.10
CA ALA A 132 21.13 -0.51 -41.39
C ALA A 132 22.08 -0.52 -42.60
N VAL A 133 23.25 0.12 -42.47
CA VAL A 133 24.30 0.14 -43.50
C VAL A 133 24.82 -1.26 -43.83
N TYR A 134 24.84 -2.16 -42.84
CA TYR A 134 25.36 -3.52 -43.01
C TYR A 134 24.30 -4.54 -43.43
N HIS A 135 23.01 -4.18 -43.47
CA HIS A 135 21.93 -5.12 -43.81
C HIS A 135 22.10 -5.73 -45.20
N ARG A 136 22.48 -4.91 -46.19
CA ARG A 136 22.70 -5.39 -47.57
C ARG A 136 23.81 -6.45 -47.64
N TYR A 137 24.90 -6.24 -46.90
CA TYR A 137 26.01 -7.19 -46.85
C TYR A 137 25.65 -8.46 -46.09
N MET A 138 24.88 -8.34 -45.00
CA MET A 138 24.41 -9.47 -44.21
C MET A 138 23.44 -10.36 -44.98
N VAL A 139 22.50 -9.77 -45.73
CA VAL A 139 21.59 -10.54 -46.60
C VAL A 139 22.38 -11.35 -47.62
N HIS A 140 23.38 -10.73 -48.27
CA HIS A 140 24.19 -11.42 -49.26
C HIS A 140 25.06 -12.53 -48.64
N LEU A 141 25.62 -12.30 -47.44
CA LEU A 141 26.36 -13.33 -46.71
C LEU A 141 25.47 -14.50 -46.31
N LEU A 142 24.25 -14.23 -45.84
CA LEU A 142 23.29 -15.27 -45.47
C LEU A 142 22.86 -16.09 -46.68
N GLU A 143 22.64 -15.45 -47.83
CA GLU A 143 22.35 -16.13 -49.09
C GLU A 143 23.51 -17.04 -49.53
N LEU A 144 24.76 -16.56 -49.43
CA LEU A 144 25.96 -17.37 -49.67
C LEU A 144 26.07 -18.55 -48.68
N ALA A 145 25.75 -18.33 -47.41
CA ALA A 145 25.79 -19.38 -46.39
C ALA A 145 24.73 -20.46 -46.65
N VAL A 146 23.49 -20.08 -46.96
CA VAL A 146 22.40 -21.02 -47.28
C VAL A 146 22.74 -21.85 -48.51
N THR A 147 23.19 -21.20 -49.59
CA THR A 147 23.59 -21.91 -50.82
C THR A 147 24.82 -22.82 -50.59
N PHE A 148 25.76 -22.42 -49.74
CA PHE A 148 26.88 -23.27 -49.36
C PHE A 148 26.42 -24.52 -48.59
N ILE A 149 25.53 -24.36 -47.60
CA ILE A 149 24.99 -25.46 -46.81
C ILE A 149 24.26 -26.46 -47.72
N GLU A 150 23.38 -25.96 -48.60
CA GLU A 150 22.64 -26.81 -49.54
C GLU A 150 23.58 -27.60 -50.46
N ARG A 151 24.64 -26.95 -50.99
CA ARG A 151 25.65 -27.65 -51.81
C ARG A 151 26.42 -28.69 -51.01
N LEU A 152 26.83 -28.36 -49.78
CA LEU A 152 27.55 -29.29 -48.91
C LEU A 152 26.70 -30.53 -48.60
N GLU A 153 25.42 -30.33 -48.28
CA GLU A 153 24.49 -31.42 -47.99
C GLU A 153 24.27 -32.32 -49.21
N ASN A 154 24.11 -31.75 -50.40
CA ASN A 154 24.06 -32.51 -51.66
C ASN A 154 25.35 -33.32 -51.92
N HIS A 155 26.53 -32.74 -51.65
CA HIS A 155 27.80 -33.47 -51.76
C HIS A 155 27.90 -34.62 -50.76
N LEU A 156 27.49 -34.40 -49.51
CA LEU A 156 27.46 -35.45 -48.47
C LEU A 156 26.48 -36.57 -48.82
N GLU A 157 25.29 -36.22 -49.31
CA GLU A 157 24.30 -37.19 -49.74
C GLU A 157 24.80 -38.02 -50.92
N THR A 158 25.51 -37.40 -51.86
CA THR A 158 26.17 -38.11 -52.98
C THR A 158 27.23 -39.08 -52.47
N ILE A 159 28.07 -38.68 -51.50
CA ILE A 159 29.08 -39.56 -50.89
C ILE A 159 28.42 -40.72 -50.15
N ARG A 160 27.35 -40.45 -49.38
CA ARG A 160 26.61 -41.48 -48.65
C ARG A 160 25.95 -42.49 -49.59
N ASN A 161 25.50 -42.01 -50.74
CA ASN A 161 24.84 -42.82 -51.76
C ASN A 161 25.81 -43.43 -52.78
N ILE A 162 27.14 -43.35 -52.58
CA ILE A 162 28.11 -44.06 -53.42
C ILE A 162 27.76 -45.56 -53.36
N PRO A 163 27.28 -46.16 -54.47
CA PRO A 163 26.75 -47.51 -54.43
C PRO A 163 27.86 -48.50 -54.04
N HIS A 164 27.53 -49.39 -53.10
CA HIS A 164 28.33 -50.56 -52.74
C HIS A 164 29.66 -50.33 -52.00
N LEU A 165 30.02 -49.11 -51.56
CA LEU A 165 31.28 -48.93 -50.80
C LEU A 165 31.27 -49.72 -49.48
N ASP A 166 30.20 -49.63 -48.69
CA ASP A 166 30.07 -50.37 -47.43
C ASP A 166 30.02 -51.90 -47.65
N GLU A 167 29.28 -52.36 -48.68
CA GLU A 167 29.22 -53.77 -49.04
C GLU A 167 30.58 -54.31 -49.52
N ASN A 168 31.31 -53.54 -50.33
CA ASN A 168 32.63 -53.90 -50.83
C ASN A 168 33.67 -53.89 -49.70
N LEU A 169 33.61 -52.93 -48.78
CA LEU A 169 34.49 -52.87 -47.61
C LEU A 169 34.25 -54.09 -46.69
N LYS A 170 32.99 -54.46 -46.46
CA LYS A 170 32.64 -55.69 -45.72
C LYS A 170 33.15 -56.95 -46.42
N LYS A 171 33.07 -57.04 -47.75
CA LYS A 171 33.63 -58.15 -48.53
C LYS A 171 35.15 -58.20 -48.43
N MET A 172 35.84 -57.06 -48.54
CA MET A 172 37.29 -56.96 -48.40
C MET A 172 37.75 -57.33 -46.99
N SER A 173 37.09 -56.85 -45.95
CA SER A 173 37.39 -57.23 -44.55
C SER A 173 37.26 -58.74 -44.32
N LYS A 174 36.22 -59.37 -44.87
CA LYS A 174 36.07 -60.83 -44.82
C LYS A 174 37.18 -61.56 -45.59
N ALA A 175 37.61 -61.04 -46.73
CA ALA A 175 38.70 -61.62 -47.50
C ALA A 175 40.05 -61.49 -46.78
N LEU A 176 40.30 -60.36 -46.13
CA LEU A 176 41.49 -60.12 -45.31
C LEU A 176 41.56 -61.11 -44.15
N ALA A 177 40.47 -61.29 -43.39
CA ALA A 177 40.44 -62.25 -42.29
C ALA A 177 40.70 -63.70 -42.74
N LYS A 178 40.21 -64.09 -43.92
CA LYS A 178 40.54 -65.40 -44.51
C LYS A 178 42.01 -65.53 -44.88
N MET A 179 42.59 -64.46 -45.41
CA MET A 179 44.01 -64.43 -45.75
C MET A 179 44.89 -64.53 -44.51
N ASP A 180 44.54 -63.84 -43.42
CA ASP A 180 45.26 -63.93 -42.15
C ASP A 180 45.26 -65.37 -41.60
N ILE A 181 44.11 -66.06 -41.65
CA ILE A 181 44.00 -67.48 -41.27
C ILE A 181 44.94 -68.33 -42.13
N LEU A 182 44.89 -68.18 -43.46
CA LEU A 182 45.76 -68.94 -44.36
C LEU A 182 47.24 -68.68 -44.11
N VAL A 183 47.62 -67.43 -43.82
CA VAL A 183 49.00 -67.08 -43.46
C VAL A 183 49.41 -67.83 -42.19
N THR A 184 48.59 -67.79 -41.14
CA THR A 184 48.89 -68.52 -39.90
C THR A 184 48.97 -70.04 -40.10
N GLU A 185 48.08 -70.62 -40.91
CA GLU A 185 48.12 -72.05 -41.25
C GLU A 185 49.40 -72.40 -42.05
N THR A 186 49.83 -71.51 -42.95
CA THR A 186 51.07 -71.71 -43.72
C THR A 186 52.33 -71.56 -42.87
N GLU A 187 52.32 -70.65 -41.89
CA GLU A 187 53.39 -70.50 -40.90
C GLU A 187 53.50 -71.76 -40.02
N GLU A 188 52.38 -72.27 -39.50
CA GLU A 188 52.34 -73.49 -38.72
C GLU A 188 52.83 -74.71 -39.54
N LEU A 189 52.40 -74.81 -40.80
CA LEU A 189 52.86 -75.86 -41.71
C LEU A 189 54.37 -75.78 -41.94
N ALA A 190 54.92 -74.57 -42.13
CA ALA A 190 56.35 -74.37 -42.31
C ALA A 190 57.14 -74.78 -41.06
N GLU A 191 56.67 -74.42 -39.86
CA GLU A 191 57.28 -74.85 -38.60
C GLU A 191 57.24 -76.38 -38.43
N ASN A 192 56.12 -77.01 -38.77
CA ASN A 192 55.97 -78.46 -38.71
C ASN A 192 56.93 -79.18 -39.67
N ILE A 193 57.14 -78.65 -40.88
CA ILE A 193 58.13 -79.18 -41.84
C ILE A 193 59.55 -79.07 -41.26
N LEU A 194 59.91 -77.93 -40.66
CA LEU A 194 61.23 -77.75 -40.06
C LEU A 194 61.47 -78.74 -38.91
N LYS A 195 60.49 -78.92 -38.01
CA LYS A 195 60.55 -79.93 -36.93
C LYS A 195 60.70 -81.35 -37.50
N TRP A 196 59.95 -81.70 -38.53
CA TRP A 196 60.06 -82.99 -39.20
C TRP A 196 61.45 -83.21 -39.82
N GLN A 197 62.04 -82.19 -40.44
CA GLN A 197 63.39 -82.26 -41.01
C GLN A 197 64.47 -82.46 -39.94
N GLU A 198 64.32 -81.83 -38.77
CA GLU A 198 65.24 -82.00 -37.64
C GLU A 198 65.18 -83.42 -37.08
N GLN A 199 63.96 -83.96 -36.88
CA GLN A 199 63.77 -85.36 -36.49
C GLN A 199 64.37 -86.35 -37.50
N GLN A 200 64.25 -86.10 -38.80
CA GLN A 200 64.88 -86.95 -39.83
C GLN A 200 66.41 -86.94 -39.74
N LYS A 201 67.03 -85.78 -39.47
CA LYS A 201 68.48 -85.69 -39.27
C LYS A 201 68.93 -86.45 -38.02
N GLU A 202 68.19 -86.35 -36.92
CA GLU A 202 68.46 -87.09 -35.69
C GLU A 202 68.35 -88.61 -35.90
N VAL A 203 67.29 -89.09 -36.55
CA VAL A 203 67.10 -90.53 -36.84
C VAL A 203 68.18 -91.08 -37.77
N SER A 204 68.57 -90.33 -38.82
CA SER A 204 69.67 -90.72 -39.71
C SER A 204 71.00 -90.84 -38.97
N SER A 205 71.26 -89.93 -38.02
CA SER A 205 72.47 -89.97 -37.17
C SER A 205 72.49 -91.17 -36.19
N LEU A 206 71.33 -91.63 -35.73
CA LEU A 206 71.19 -92.79 -34.85
C LEU A 206 71.36 -94.12 -35.61
N THR A 207 70.91 -94.19 -36.87
CA THR A 207 71.14 -95.37 -37.74
C THR A 207 72.61 -95.52 -38.17
N GLU A 208 73.36 -94.42 -38.28
CA GLU A 208 74.80 -94.45 -38.53
C GLU A 208 75.60 -94.87 -37.28
N GLN A 209 75.09 -94.65 -36.07
CA GLN A 209 75.72 -95.12 -34.83
C GLN A 209 75.39 -96.58 -34.49
N SER A 210 74.25 -97.12 -34.94
CA SER A 210 73.88 -98.53 -34.71
C SER A 210 74.51 -99.53 -35.70
N THR A 211 75.16 -99.06 -36.77
CA THR A 211 75.91 -99.95 -37.70
C THR A 211 77.40 -100.02 -37.41
N CYS A 212 77.87 -99.37 -36.34
CA CYS A 212 79.22 -99.49 -35.82
C CYS A 212 79.21 -99.91 -34.34
N SER A 213 78.71 -101.12 -34.07
CA SER A 213 79.05 -101.93 -32.90
C SER A 213 78.83 -103.41 -33.23
#